data_AF-A0A849QSN0-F1
#
_entry.id   AF-A0A849QSN0-F1
#
_cell.length_a   1.000
_cell.length_b   1.000
_cell.length_c   1.000
_cell.angle_alpha   90.00
_cell.angle_beta   90.00
_cell.angle_gamma   90.00
#
_symmetry.space_group_name_H-M   'P 1'
#
loop_
_entity.id
_entity.type
_entity.pdbx_description
1 polymer ?
#
loop_
_entity_poly.entity_id
_entity_poly.type
_entity_poly.pdbx_seq_one_letter_code
_entity_poly.pdbx_strand_id
1 'polypeptide(L)'
;MRQIRIILGGIISLISYFGWIFILTAVSFIFFSDKEVIFGSEVVKSTITINPIFNWLMAGLFPVFFFASQYILCNNFAEYEEKINFLRDIKITLMGFSLWLVVIIGIFLFQMNIDYYMNLGGGYLTILIIYSKFHIPSPH
;
A
#
# COMPACT_ATOMS: atom_id res chain seq x y z
N MET A 1 11.13 25.09 -10.15
CA MET A 1 11.73 23.76 -9.97
C MET A 1 11.00 22.87 -8.94
N ARG A 2 10.57 23.39 -7.78
CA ARG A 2 9.85 22.60 -6.76
C ARG A 2 8.56 21.92 -7.28
N GLN A 3 7.69 22.65 -7.97
CA GLN A 3 6.43 22.10 -8.53
C GLN A 3 6.66 20.94 -9.51
N ILE A 4 7.65 21.06 -10.40
CA ILE A 4 8.01 19.99 -11.35
C ILE A 4 8.37 18.69 -10.61
N ARG A 5 9.05 18.79 -9.47
CA ARG A 5 9.46 17.62 -8.70
C ARG A 5 8.32 16.97 -7.95
N ILE A 6 7.38 17.76 -7.45
CA ILE A 6 6.15 17.22 -6.85
C ILE A 6 5.38 16.40 -7.89
N ILE A 7 5.25 16.93 -9.11
CA ILE A 7 4.59 16.24 -10.22
C ILE A 7 5.35 14.96 -10.58
N LEU A 8 6.68 15.04 -10.78
CA LEU A 8 7.51 13.87 -11.05
C LEU A 8 7.41 12.84 -9.92
N GLY A 9 7.34 13.29 -8.67
CA GLY A 9 7.19 12.41 -7.51
C GLY A 9 5.88 11.66 -7.54
N GLY A 10 4.79 12.32 -7.92
CA GLY A 10 3.48 11.69 -8.15
C GLY A 10 3.53 10.66 -9.27
N ILE A 11 4.20 10.96 -10.39
CA ILE A 11 4.36 10.02 -11.50
C ILE A 11 5.16 8.79 -11.06
N ILE A 12 6.29 8.98 -10.37
CA ILE A 12 7.09 7.87 -9.83
C ILE A 12 6.28 7.06 -8.84
N SER A 13 5.48 7.71 -7.99
CA SER A 13 4.60 7.02 -7.02
C SER A 13 3.65 6.06 -7.73
N LEU A 14 3.01 6.53 -8.82
CA LEU A 14 2.11 5.71 -9.61
C LEU A 14 2.85 4.55 -10.27
N ILE A 15 4.00 4.80 -10.90
CA ILE A 15 4.81 3.75 -11.55
C ILE A 15 5.24 2.68 -10.53
N SER A 16 5.75 3.10 -9.36
CA SER A 16 6.17 2.17 -8.31
C SER A 16 4.99 1.39 -7.75
N TYR A 17 3.84 2.03 -7.54
CA TYR A 17 2.63 1.37 -7.05
C TYR A 17 2.07 0.35 -8.04
N PHE A 18 1.99 0.68 -9.34
CA PHE A 18 1.56 -0.28 -10.36
C PHE A 18 2.58 -1.40 -10.56
N GLY A 19 3.88 -1.10 -10.45
CA GLY A 19 4.93 -2.11 -10.43
C GLY A 19 4.76 -3.10 -9.27
N TRP A 20 4.39 -2.60 -8.09
CA TRP A 20 4.08 -3.44 -6.94
C TRP A 20 2.85 -4.34 -7.16
N ILE A 21 1.75 -3.78 -7.68
CA ILE A 21 0.55 -4.56 -8.04
C ILE A 21 0.91 -5.66 -9.04
N PHE A 22 1.72 -5.34 -10.04
CA PHE A 22 2.17 -6.30 -11.03
C PHE A 22 2.97 -7.44 -10.39
N ILE A 23 3.91 -7.12 -9.50
CA ILE A 23 4.70 -8.13 -8.76
C ILE A 23 3.77 -9.04 -7.93
N LEU A 24 2.85 -8.47 -7.15
CA LEU A 24 1.92 -9.25 -6.34
C LEU A 24 1.06 -10.19 -7.20
N THR A 25 0.56 -9.68 -8.32
CA THR A 25 -0.27 -10.46 -9.25
C THR A 25 0.56 -11.58 -9.88
N ALA A 26 1.79 -11.30 -10.31
CA ALA A 26 2.69 -12.31 -10.87
C ALA A 26 3.04 -13.39 -9.84
N VAL A 27 3.36 -13.01 -8.59
CA VAL A 27 3.60 -13.97 -7.50
C VAL A 27 2.36 -14.81 -7.22
N SER A 28 1.18 -14.18 -7.13
CA SER A 28 -0.10 -14.89 -6.95
C SER A 28 -0.32 -15.93 -8.05
N PHE A 29 -0.07 -15.55 -9.30
CA PHE A 29 -0.27 -16.41 -10.45
C PHE A 29 0.75 -17.56 -10.51
N ILE A 30 2.02 -17.30 -10.20
CA ILE A 30 3.08 -18.32 -10.31
C ILE A 30 2.99 -19.35 -9.18
N PHE A 31 2.69 -18.91 -7.95
CA PHE A 31 2.83 -19.76 -6.76
C PHE A 31 1.50 -20.24 -6.18
N PHE A 32 0.39 -19.54 -6.44
CA PHE A 32 -0.87 -19.77 -5.74
C PHE A 32 -2.06 -20.05 -6.68
N SER A 33 -1.85 -20.16 -7.99
CA SER A 33 -2.92 -20.50 -8.94
C SER A 33 -3.21 -22.00 -8.95
N ASP A 34 -4.49 -22.37 -8.90
CA ASP A 34 -4.90 -23.75 -9.15
C ASP A 34 -4.88 -24.04 -10.65
N LYS A 35 -4.28 -25.17 -11.03
CA LYS A 35 -4.33 -25.67 -12.41
C LYS A 35 -5.54 -26.57 -12.56
N GLU A 36 -6.50 -26.19 -13.40
CA GLU A 36 -7.63 -27.05 -13.78
C GLU A 36 -7.43 -27.53 -15.22
N VAL A 37 -7.58 -28.83 -15.47
CA VAL A 37 -7.55 -29.35 -16.85
C VAL A 37 -8.97 -29.34 -17.40
N ILE A 38 -9.22 -28.49 -18.40
CA ILE A 38 -10.52 -28.43 -19.10
C ILE A 38 -10.28 -28.87 -20.54
N PHE A 39 -10.97 -29.92 -20.99
CA PHE A 39 -10.83 -30.52 -22.34
C PHE A 39 -9.37 -30.86 -22.72
N GLY A 40 -8.59 -31.42 -21.79
CA GLY A 40 -7.20 -31.85 -22.05
C GLY A 40 -6.19 -30.70 -22.15
N SER A 41 -6.62 -29.45 -21.99
CA SER A 41 -5.74 -28.29 -21.85
C SER A 41 -5.59 -27.91 -20.38
N GLU A 42 -4.36 -27.67 -19.91
CA GLU A 42 -4.15 -27.03 -18.61
C GLU A 42 -4.65 -25.59 -18.69
N VAL A 43 -5.76 -25.30 -18.03
CA VAL A 43 -6.29 -23.96 -17.85
C VAL A 43 -5.90 -23.52 -16.44
N VAL A 44 -5.10 -22.45 -16.35
CA VAL A 44 -4.81 -21.85 -15.05
C VAL A 44 -6.08 -21.14 -14.60
N LYS A 45 -6.72 -21.66 -13.56
CA LYS A 45 -7.77 -20.92 -12.89
C LYS A 45 -7.07 -19.85 -12.10
N SER A 46 -7.24 -18.60 -12.51
CA SER A 46 -6.76 -17.49 -11.70
C SER A 46 -7.64 -17.41 -10.46
N THR A 47 -7.31 -18.20 -9.44
CA THR A 47 -7.68 -17.89 -8.06
C THR A 47 -6.87 -16.65 -7.68
N ILE A 48 -7.21 -15.51 -8.28
CA ILE A 48 -7.09 -14.22 -7.59
C ILE A 48 -8.11 -14.39 -6.47
N THR A 49 -7.73 -15.12 -5.43
CA THR A 49 -8.57 -15.29 -4.26
C THR A 49 -8.57 -13.90 -3.67
N ILE A 50 -9.66 -13.16 -3.89
CA ILE A 50 -9.92 -11.80 -3.40
C ILE A 50 -10.08 -11.89 -1.88
N ASN A 51 -9.02 -12.34 -1.22
CA ASN A 51 -8.93 -12.41 0.22
C ASN A 51 -8.67 -10.98 0.71
N PRO A 52 -9.35 -10.55 1.79
CA PRO A 52 -9.06 -9.31 2.48
C PRO A 52 -7.56 -8.99 2.65
N ILE A 53 -6.71 -9.99 2.92
CA ILE A 53 -5.26 -9.81 3.03
C ILE A 53 -4.67 -9.32 1.70
N PHE A 54 -4.97 -10.00 0.59
CA PHE A 54 -4.44 -9.65 -0.72
C PHE A 54 -4.90 -8.26 -1.17
N ASN A 55 -6.18 -7.93 -0.91
CA ASN A 55 -6.72 -6.60 -1.17
C ASN A 55 -5.97 -5.50 -0.42
N TRP A 56 -5.64 -5.74 0.86
CA TRP A 56 -4.90 -4.76 1.65
C TRP A 56 -3.43 -4.66 1.22
N LEU A 57 -2.78 -5.77 0.88
CA LEU A 57 -1.41 -5.76 0.32
C LEU A 57 -1.33 -4.96 -0.98
N MET A 58 -2.36 -5.06 -1.83
CA MET A 58 -2.45 -4.31 -3.08
C MET A 58 -2.66 -2.81 -2.83
N ALA A 59 -3.67 -2.45 -2.04
CA ALA A 59 -4.09 -1.06 -1.90
C ALA A 59 -3.37 -0.28 -0.79
N GLY A 60 -3.12 -0.91 0.35
CA GLY A 60 -2.71 -0.24 1.58
C GLY A 60 -1.31 0.38 1.53
N LEU A 61 -0.47 -0.02 0.57
CA LEU A 61 0.86 0.55 0.38
C LEU A 61 0.88 1.82 -0.49
N PHE A 62 -0.25 2.22 -1.09
CA PHE A 62 -0.30 3.41 -1.94
C PHE A 62 0.25 4.68 -1.24
N PRO A 63 -0.13 5.02 0.01
CA PRO A 63 0.41 6.18 0.69
C PRO A 63 1.92 6.09 0.93
N VAL A 64 2.43 4.89 1.19
CA VAL A 64 3.86 4.65 1.40
C VAL A 64 4.64 4.98 0.14
N PHE A 65 4.20 4.47 -1.02
CA PHE A 65 4.83 4.80 -2.30
C PHE A 65 4.78 6.31 -2.57
N PHE A 66 3.64 6.95 -2.28
CA PHE A 66 3.50 8.39 -2.45
C PHE A 66 4.56 9.17 -1.67
N PHE A 67 4.66 8.98 -0.35
CA PHE A 67 5.63 9.72 0.46
C PHE A 67 7.08 9.31 0.17
N ALA A 68 7.35 8.04 -0.14
CA ALA A 68 8.69 7.57 -0.48
C ALA A 68 9.21 8.18 -1.78
N SER A 69 8.38 8.25 -2.83
CA SER A 69 8.77 8.86 -4.10
C SER A 69 8.98 10.37 -3.97
N GLN A 70 8.13 11.06 -3.19
CA GLN A 70 8.34 12.47 -2.87
C GLN A 70 9.64 12.70 -2.11
N TYR A 71 9.93 11.85 -1.11
CA TYR A 71 11.19 11.89 -0.38
C TYR A 71 12.39 11.73 -1.32
N ILE A 72 12.42 10.71 -2.18
CA ILE A 72 13.55 10.45 -3.08
C ILE A 72 13.87 11.65 -3.98
N LEU A 73 12.85 12.31 -4.54
CA LEU A 73 13.06 13.44 -5.46
C LEU A 73 13.33 14.77 -4.76
N CYS A 74 12.72 14.99 -3.59
CA CYS A 74 12.83 16.26 -2.88
C CYS A 74 13.99 16.28 -1.89
N ASN A 75 14.50 15.12 -1.43
CA ASN A 75 15.51 15.04 -0.37
C ASN A 75 16.76 15.89 -0.64
N ASN A 76 17.30 15.93 -1.86
CA ASN A 76 18.53 16.70 -2.11
C ASN A 76 18.37 18.23 -2.00
N PHE A 77 17.13 18.73 -1.89
CA PHE A 77 16.82 20.16 -1.92
C PHE A 77 15.83 20.57 -0.84
N ALA A 78 15.26 19.61 -0.13
CA ALA A 78 14.44 19.82 1.05
C ALA A 78 15.33 20.26 2.21
N GLU A 79 14.84 21.20 2.99
CA GLU A 79 15.44 21.54 4.27
C GLU A 79 15.37 20.34 5.23
N TYR A 80 16.21 20.34 6.26
CA TYR A 80 16.29 19.24 7.22
C TYR A 80 14.92 18.90 7.82
N GLU A 81 14.11 19.91 8.12
CA GLU A 81 12.77 19.74 8.69
C GLU A 81 11.80 19.07 7.69
N GLU A 82 11.85 19.45 6.41
CA GLU A 82 11.02 18.85 5.35
C GLU A 82 11.41 17.38 5.11
N LYS A 83 12.70 17.04 5.20
CA LYS A 83 13.17 15.64 5.14
C LYS A 83 12.66 14.80 6.31
N ILE A 84 12.70 15.35 7.53
CA ILE A 84 12.17 14.69 8.71
C ILE A 84 10.67 14.45 8.55
N ASN A 85 9.94 15.43 8.05
CA ASN A 85 8.50 15.32 7.81
C ASN A 85 8.20 14.16 6.84
N PHE A 86 8.90 14.08 5.70
CA PHE A 86 8.73 12.95 4.78
C PHE A 86 9.03 11.59 5.43
N LEU A 87 10.15 11.46 6.16
CA LEU A 87 10.49 10.21 6.84
C LEU A 87 9.46 9.84 7.92
N ARG A 88 8.92 10.83 8.63
CA ARG A 88 7.84 10.64 9.59
C ARG A 88 6.57 10.15 8.90
N ASP A 89 6.18 10.76 7.79
CA ASP A 89 4.97 10.39 7.05
C ASP A 89 5.07 8.97 6.46
N ILE A 90 6.25 8.59 5.95
CA ILE A 90 6.55 7.20 5.55
C ILE A 90 6.42 6.24 6.74
N LYS A 91 6.98 6.58 7.90
CA LYS A 91 6.88 5.73 9.11
C LYS A 91 5.43 5.57 9.57
N ILE A 92 4.66 6.67 9.62
CA ILE A 92 3.26 6.66 10.03
C ILE A 92 2.42 5.78 9.09
N THR A 93 2.59 5.95 7.77
CA THR A 93 1.85 5.17 6.78
C THR A 93 2.22 3.69 6.84
N LEU A 94 3.50 3.36 7.03
CA LEU A 94 3.94 1.98 7.28
C LEU A 94 3.35 1.40 8.57
N MET A 95 3.36 2.16 9.67
CA MET A 95 2.77 1.71 10.94
C MET A 95 1.27 1.42 10.79
N GLY A 96 0.52 2.31 10.14
CA GLY A 96 -0.90 2.10 9.90
C GLY A 96 -1.18 0.95 8.94
N PHE A 97 -0.38 0.82 7.88
CA PHE A 97 -0.42 -0.33 6.99
C PHE A 97 -0.23 -1.65 7.75
N SER A 98 0.85 -1.75 8.54
CA SER A 98 1.17 -2.95 9.31
C SER A 98 0.12 -3.26 10.38
N LEU A 99 -0.38 -2.24 11.08
CA LEU A 99 -1.39 -2.42 12.12
C LEU A 99 -2.69 -2.97 11.53
N TRP A 100 -3.17 -2.39 10.43
CA TRP A 100 -4.37 -2.92 9.78
C TRP A 100 -4.15 -4.29 9.14
N LEU A 101 -2.95 -4.56 8.62
CA LEU A 101 -2.60 -5.87 8.10
C LEU A 101 -2.74 -6.95 9.18
N VAL A 102 -2.31 -6.68 10.41
CA VAL A 102 -2.49 -7.60 11.55
C VAL A 102 -3.98 -7.84 11.85
N VAL A 103 -4.79 -6.78 11.84
CA VAL A 103 -6.25 -6.89 12.04
C VAL A 103 -6.88 -7.77 10.96
N ILE A 104 -6.52 -7.55 9.69
CA ILE A 104 -7.06 -8.31 8.56
C ILE A 104 -6.61 -9.77 8.57
N ILE A 105 -5.37 -10.06 8.98
CA ILE A 105 -4.91 -11.42 9.22
C ILE A 105 -5.78 -12.08 10.30
N GLY A 106 -6.07 -11.39 11.41
CA GLY A 106 -6.97 -11.88 12.44
C GLY A 106 -8.36 -12.20 11.91
N ILE A 107 -9.00 -11.26 11.22
CA ILE A 107 -10.32 -11.44 10.58
C ILE A 107 -10.33 -12.66 9.66
N PHE A 108 -9.29 -12.82 8.84
CA PHE A 108 -9.15 -13.94 7.93
C PHE A 108 -9.00 -15.28 8.68
N LEU A 109 -8.18 -15.35 9.72
CA LEU A 109 -7.99 -16.55 10.54
C LEU A 109 -9.26 -16.99 11.27
N PHE A 110 -10.08 -16.03 11.70
CA PHE A 110 -11.39 -16.30 12.32
C PHE A 110 -12.52 -16.51 11.29
N GLN A 111 -12.18 -16.60 9.99
CA GLN A 111 -13.14 -16.80 8.90
C GLN A 111 -14.27 -15.76 8.88
N MET A 112 -14.00 -14.56 9.40
CA MET A 112 -14.94 -13.45 9.37
C MET A 112 -14.96 -12.85 7.97
N ASN A 113 -16.15 -12.61 7.44
CA ASN A 113 -16.30 -11.95 6.16
C ASN A 113 -16.20 -10.43 6.34
N ILE A 114 -15.30 -9.79 5.60
CA ILE A 114 -15.20 -8.34 5.50
C ILE A 114 -15.25 -7.99 4.01
N ASP A 115 -16.15 -7.10 3.64
CA ASP A 115 -16.20 -6.65 2.25
C ASP A 115 -14.97 -5.80 1.90
N TYR A 116 -14.75 -5.64 0.59
CA TYR A 116 -13.61 -4.90 0.07
C TYR A 116 -13.56 -3.44 0.57
N TYR A 117 -14.71 -2.75 0.60
CA TYR A 117 -14.77 -1.33 0.94
C TYR A 117 -14.55 -1.08 2.43
N MET A 118 -15.08 -1.94 3.29
CA MET A 118 -14.83 -1.93 4.73
C MET A 118 -13.38 -2.21 5.05
N ASN A 119 -12.74 -3.16 4.34
CA ASN A 119 -11.33 -3.43 4.51
C ASN A 119 -10.47 -2.20 4.15
N LEU A 120 -10.70 -1.60 2.98
CA LEU A 120 -9.97 -0.39 2.59
C LEU A 120 -10.25 0.78 3.51
N GLY A 121 -11.52 1.03 3.82
CA GLY A 121 -11.95 2.11 4.69
C GLY A 121 -11.35 2.01 6.08
N GLY A 122 -11.38 0.82 6.69
CA GLY A 122 -10.78 0.58 8.00
C GLY A 122 -9.27 0.76 8.01
N GLY A 123 -8.59 0.32 6.95
CA GLY A 123 -7.14 0.49 6.83
C GLY A 123 -6.70 1.93 6.64
N TYR A 124 -7.35 2.68 5.75
CA TYR A 124 -7.05 4.10 5.58
C TYR A 124 -7.46 4.93 6.80
N LEU A 125 -8.57 4.59 7.46
CA LEU A 125 -8.96 5.22 8.72
C LEU A 125 -7.91 4.97 9.81
N THR A 126 -7.36 3.76 9.88
CA THR A 126 -6.26 3.44 10.81
C THR A 126 -5.03 4.30 10.54
N ILE A 127 -4.63 4.46 9.28
CA ILE A 127 -3.53 5.34 8.89
C ILE A 127 -3.83 6.79 9.31
N LEU A 128 -5.03 7.29 9.07
CA LEU A 128 -5.43 8.65 9.44
C LEU A 128 -5.43 8.88 10.96
N ILE A 129 -5.89 7.90 11.75
CA ILE A 129 -5.87 7.97 13.22
C ILE A 129 -4.44 8.01 13.75
N ILE A 130 -3.52 7.22 13.18
CA ILE A 130 -2.11 7.27 13.57
C ILE A 130 -1.51 8.60 13.14
N TYR A 131 -1.79 9.05 11.91
CA TYR A 131 -1.33 10.33 11.42
C TYR A 131 -1.74 11.49 12.33
N SER A 132 -3.02 11.56 12.74
CA SER A 132 -3.48 12.63 13.63
C SER A 132 -2.82 12.62 15.02
N LYS A 133 -2.40 11.45 15.52
CA LYS A 133 -1.69 11.34 16.80
C LYS A 133 -0.22 11.73 16.73
N PHE A 134 0.46 11.43 15.62
CA PHE A 134 1.91 11.63 15.48
C PHE A 134 2.29 12.86 14.66
N HIS A 135 1.32 13.50 14.01
CA HIS A 135 1.50 14.78 13.34
C HIS A 135 1.32 15.92 14.35
N ILE A 136 2.42 16.36 14.94
CA ILE A 136 2.46 17.62 15.70
C ILE A 136 2.59 18.75 14.67
N PRO A 137 1.62 19.68 14.56
CA PRO A 137 1.77 20.83 13.69
C PRO A 137 2.97 21.65 14.15
N SER A 138 3.87 21.99 13.21
CA SER A 138 4.97 22.90 13.50
C SER A 138 4.40 24.22 14.00
N PRO A 139 4.82 24.73 15.17
CA PRO A 139 4.44 26.08 15.60
C PRO A 139 5.05 27.07 14.60
N HIS A 140 4.20 27.70 13.81
CA HIS A 140 4.54 28.91 13.06
C HIS A 140 4.47 30.12 13.99
#